data_AF-A0A3N0GZU3-F1
#
_entry.id   AF-A0A3N0GZU3-F1
#
_cell.length_a   1.000
_cell.length_b   1.000
_cell.length_c   1.000
_cell.angle_alpha   90.00
_cell.angle_beta   90.00
_cell.angle_gamma   90.00
#
_symmetry.space_group_name_H-M   'P 1'
#
loop_
_entity.id
_entity.type
_entity.pdbx_description
1 polymer ?
#
loop_
_entity_poly.entity_id
_entity_poly.type
_entity_poly.pdbx_seq_one_letter_code
_entity_poly.pdbx_strand_id
1 'polypeptide(L)'
;MATTLVGLGLDVLALLVLVGWLYRRRLAAPEMTMVFVTLNIGLFSAVVAIGSGHFPVGVGFGLFGLLSLVRLRSVAFTNKDMAYTFSALVLALVNALPEKHVLLAVVLDAVVLAALWLVDDSGSRPQTRVLRMTLDCAVTATEDVRREVAQRLGREPIAVVVEQVDFVRETTVVAVRHEVEAAWTSWADAAAAASDGTVQPAGEVAP
;
A
#
# COMPACT_ATOMS: atom_id res chain seq x y z
N MET A 1 -17.41 15.61 -26.62
CA MET A 1 -16.99 14.21 -26.87
C MET A 1 -15.50 14.08 -27.22
N ALA A 2 -14.94 14.88 -28.14
CA ALA A 2 -13.51 14.79 -28.45
C ALA A 2 -12.60 15.11 -27.24
N THR A 3 -12.89 16.18 -26.50
CA THR A 3 -12.10 16.59 -25.33
C THR A 3 -12.14 15.58 -24.18
N THR A 4 -13.26 14.87 -24.01
CA THR A 4 -13.41 13.83 -22.96
C THR A 4 -12.61 12.57 -23.30
N LEU A 5 -12.52 12.20 -24.59
CA LEU A 5 -11.66 11.09 -25.04
C LEU A 5 -10.18 11.41 -24.84
N VAL A 6 -9.77 12.64 -25.13
CA VAL A 6 -8.41 13.11 -24.85
C VAL A 6 -8.11 13.09 -23.34
N GLY A 7 -9.06 13.54 -22.52
CA GLY A 7 -8.96 13.46 -21.06
C GLY A 7 -8.80 12.02 -20.55
N LEU A 8 -9.56 11.07 -21.10
CA LEU A 8 -9.44 9.65 -20.75
C LEU A 8 -8.07 9.08 -21.13
N GLY A 9 -7.57 9.40 -22.33
CA GLY A 9 -6.24 8.98 -22.76
C GLY A 9 -5.14 9.52 -21.85
N LEU A 10 -5.27 10.78 -21.43
CA LEU A 10 -4.34 11.42 -20.51
C LEU A 10 -4.40 10.78 -19.11
N ASP A 11 -5.60 10.51 -18.59
CA ASP A 11 -5.79 9.85 -17.29
C ASP A 11 -5.18 8.46 -17.26
N VAL A 12 -5.45 7.65 -18.30
CA VAL A 12 -4.87 6.31 -18.41
C VAL A 12 -3.35 6.38 -18.51
N LEU A 13 -2.80 7.34 -19.25
CA LEU A 13 -1.36 7.54 -19.33
C LEU A 13 -0.77 7.93 -17.97
N ALA A 14 -1.39 8.88 -17.27
CA ALA A 14 -0.97 9.32 -15.95
C ALA A 14 -1.05 8.18 -14.92
N LEU A 15 -2.12 7.38 -14.97
CA LEU A 15 -2.30 6.18 -14.15
C LEU A 15 -1.23 5.12 -14.45
N LEU A 16 -0.89 4.90 -15.72
CA LEU A 16 0.18 3.99 -16.12
C LEU A 16 1.54 4.45 -15.62
N VAL A 17 1.81 5.75 -15.62
CA VAL A 17 3.05 6.30 -15.03
C VAL A 17 3.03 6.13 -13.51
N LEU A 18 1.92 6.48 -12.86
CA LEU A 18 1.78 6.38 -11.41
C LEU A 18 1.93 4.94 -10.92
N VAL A 19 1.22 4.00 -11.53
CA VAL A 19 1.17 2.59 -11.12
C VAL A 19 2.36 1.81 -11.70
N GLY A 20 2.58 1.94 -13.01
CA GLY A 20 3.54 1.14 -13.76
C GLY A 20 5.00 1.54 -13.55
N TRP A 21 5.26 2.81 -13.24
CA TRP A 21 6.61 3.31 -13.01
C TRP A 21 6.85 3.67 -11.55
N LEU A 22 6.01 4.53 -10.95
CA LEU A 22 6.28 5.06 -9.62
C LEU A 22 5.98 4.04 -8.51
N TYR A 23 4.82 3.38 -8.58
CA TYR A 23 4.41 2.34 -7.63
C TYR A 23 5.21 1.04 -7.83
N ARG A 24 5.28 0.50 -9.06
CA ARG A 24 6.01 -0.76 -9.35
C ARG A 24 7.51 -0.71 -9.08
N ARG A 25 8.17 0.45 -9.14
CA ARG A 25 9.59 0.58 -8.75
C ARG A 25 9.85 0.18 -7.30
N ARG A 26 8.80 0.10 -6.48
CA ARG A 26 8.92 -0.06 -5.03
C ARG A 26 7.97 -1.16 -4.61
N LEU A 27 8.46 -2.41 -4.52
CA LEU A 27 7.73 -3.63 -4.12
C LEU A 27 6.67 -3.32 -3.06
N ALA A 28 5.44 -3.14 -3.49
CA ALA A 28 4.28 -2.93 -2.65
C ALA A 28 3.24 -3.97 -3.04
N ALA A 29 2.45 -4.43 -2.07
CA ALA A 29 1.59 -5.59 -2.21
C ALA A 29 0.71 -5.51 -3.47
N PRO A 30 0.60 -6.59 -4.26
CA PRO A 30 -0.10 -6.58 -5.55
C PRO A 30 -1.59 -6.19 -5.43
N GLU A 31 -2.19 -6.45 -4.26
CA GLU A 31 -3.62 -6.21 -3.99
C GLU A 31 -4.05 -4.74 -4.09
N MET A 32 -3.14 -3.77 -3.86
CA MET A 32 -3.51 -2.33 -3.90
C MET A 32 -3.59 -1.77 -5.32
N THR A 33 -2.94 -2.39 -6.28
CA THR A 33 -2.98 -1.98 -7.69
C THR A 33 -4.42 -1.96 -8.20
N MET A 34 -5.19 -3.00 -7.86
CA MET A 34 -6.59 -3.13 -8.25
C MET A 34 -7.44 -2.00 -7.68
N VAL A 35 -7.11 -1.54 -6.47
CA VAL A 35 -7.83 -0.46 -5.78
C VAL A 35 -7.56 0.87 -6.46
N PHE A 36 -6.30 1.19 -6.78
CA PHE A 36 -5.96 2.44 -7.46
C PHE A 36 -6.64 2.55 -8.82
N VAL A 37 -6.58 1.47 -9.61
CA VAL A 37 -7.18 1.43 -10.94
C VAL A 37 -8.70 1.55 -10.88
N THR A 38 -9.35 0.77 -10.01
CA THR A 38 -10.82 0.79 -9.88
C THR A 38 -11.33 2.15 -9.40
N LEU A 39 -10.64 2.77 -8.44
CA LEU A 39 -11.03 4.08 -7.91
C LEU A 39 -10.78 5.22 -8.90
N ASN A 40 -9.65 5.22 -9.61
CA ASN A 40 -9.35 6.24 -10.61
C ASN A 40 -10.34 6.16 -11.80
N ILE A 41 -10.49 4.98 -12.42
CA ILE A 41 -11.43 4.80 -13.54
C ILE A 41 -12.88 5.04 -13.09
N GLY A 42 -13.24 4.59 -11.89
CA GLY A 42 -14.56 4.81 -11.32
C GLY A 42 -14.87 6.28 -11.10
N LEU A 43 -13.93 7.04 -10.54
CA LEU A 43 -14.09 8.48 -10.34
C LEU A 43 -14.19 9.22 -11.68
N PHE A 44 -13.30 8.91 -12.63
CA PHE A 44 -13.35 9.52 -13.95
C PHE A 44 -14.72 9.32 -14.60
N SER A 45 -15.20 8.08 -14.58
CA SER A 45 -16.50 7.69 -15.14
C SER A 45 -17.65 8.43 -14.46
N ALA A 46 -17.64 8.52 -13.12
CA ALA A 46 -18.67 9.22 -12.36
C ALA A 46 -18.70 10.71 -12.68
N VAL A 47 -17.54 11.39 -12.72
CA VAL A 47 -17.46 12.83 -13.00
C VAL A 47 -17.92 13.12 -14.43
N VAL A 48 -17.52 12.32 -15.42
CA VAL A 48 -17.97 12.48 -16.80
C VAL A 48 -19.48 12.23 -16.92
N ALA A 49 -20.00 11.17 -16.30
CA ALA A 49 -21.43 10.86 -16.33
C ALA A 49 -22.27 11.99 -15.73
N ILE A 50 -21.89 12.50 -14.56
CA ILE A 50 -22.59 13.60 -13.91
C ILE A 50 -22.46 14.89 -14.71
N GLY A 51 -21.26 15.21 -15.20
CA GLY A 51 -21.00 16.42 -15.99
C GLY A 51 -21.71 16.45 -17.34
N SER A 52 -22.14 15.29 -17.87
CA SER A 52 -22.97 15.20 -19.07
C SER A 52 -24.46 15.50 -18.84
N GLY A 53 -24.91 15.56 -17.58
CA GLY A 53 -26.29 15.89 -17.22
C GLY A 53 -26.49 17.35 -16.82
N HIS A 54 -27.75 17.80 -16.76
CA HIS A 54 -28.12 19.15 -16.30
C HIS A 54 -28.09 19.31 -14.77
N PHE A 55 -27.13 18.70 -14.08
CA PHE A 55 -27.02 18.74 -12.61
C PHE A 55 -25.66 19.28 -12.15
N PRO A 56 -25.47 20.61 -12.13
CA PRO A 56 -24.23 21.24 -11.63
C PRO A 56 -23.89 20.83 -10.18
N VAL A 57 -24.91 20.57 -9.35
CA VAL A 57 -24.76 20.16 -7.94
C VAL A 57 -24.34 18.69 -7.81
N GLY A 58 -24.63 17.85 -8.82
CA GLY A 58 -24.36 16.41 -8.77
C GLY A 58 -22.88 16.08 -8.64
N VAL A 59 -22.00 16.93 -9.21
CA VAL A 59 -20.54 16.66 -9.22
C VAL A 59 -19.98 16.74 -7.80
N GLY A 60 -20.39 17.77 -7.04
CA GLY A 60 -19.99 17.93 -5.64
C GLY A 60 -20.52 16.80 -4.76
N PHE A 61 -21.77 16.37 -4.97
CA PHE A 61 -22.37 15.26 -4.24
C PHE A 61 -21.72 13.90 -4.58
N GLY A 62 -21.39 13.65 -5.86
CA GLY A 62 -20.70 12.43 -6.30
C GLY A 62 -19.28 12.35 -5.75
N LEU A 63 -18.55 13.47 -5.76
CA LEU A 63 -17.22 13.55 -5.15
C LEU A 63 -17.29 13.36 -3.63
N PHE A 64 -18.30 13.94 -2.96
CA PHE A 64 -18.51 13.76 -1.52
C PHE A 64 -18.82 12.30 -1.16
N GLY A 65 -19.66 11.62 -1.94
CA GLY A 65 -19.95 10.20 -1.76
C GLY A 65 -18.72 9.32 -1.95
N LEU A 66 -17.91 9.59 -2.99
CA LEU A 66 -16.69 8.84 -3.24
C LEU A 66 -15.63 9.08 -2.14
N LEU A 67 -15.46 10.33 -1.68
CA LEU A 67 -14.57 10.66 -0.57
C LEU A 67 -15.05 10.02 0.75
N SER A 68 -16.36 9.89 0.95
CA SER A 68 -16.95 9.19 2.09
C SER A 68 -16.66 7.68 2.04
N LEU A 69 -16.70 7.07 0.85
CA LEU A 69 -16.35 5.66 0.65
C LEU A 69 -14.87 5.39 0.94
N VAL A 70 -13.98 6.30 0.53
CA VAL A 70 -12.54 6.21 0.85
C VAL A 70 -12.30 6.27 2.35
N ARG A 71 -13.06 7.09 3.09
CA ARG A 71 -12.97 7.22 4.56
C ARG A 71 -13.47 5.98 5.31
N LEU A 72 -14.42 5.23 4.75
CA LEU A 72 -14.99 4.02 5.37
C LEU A 72 -14.08 2.79 5.28
N ARG A 73 -12.95 2.89 4.58
CA ARG A 73 -12.02 1.77 4.42
C ARG A 73 -11.22 1.56 5.71
N SER A 74 -11.75 0.74 6.64
CA SER A 74 -11.12 0.43 7.94
C SER A 74 -9.97 -0.60 7.89
N VAL A 75 -9.39 -0.82 6.73
CA VAL A 75 -8.24 -1.72 6.57
C VAL A 75 -6.96 -0.93 6.86
N ALA A 76 -5.97 -1.58 7.48
CA ALA A 76 -4.70 -0.95 7.84
C ALA A 76 -3.88 -0.57 6.59
N PHE A 77 -4.15 0.59 6.00
CA PHE A 77 -3.31 1.17 4.95
C PHE A 77 -2.05 1.76 5.54
N THR A 78 -0.92 1.52 4.88
CA THR A 78 0.24 2.37 5.12
C THR A 78 -0.06 3.78 4.61
N ASN A 79 0.49 4.80 5.30
CA ASN A 79 0.39 6.21 4.87
C ASN A 79 0.78 6.39 3.39
N LYS A 80 1.68 5.54 2.89
CA LYS A 80 2.11 5.51 1.49
C LYS A 80 0.97 5.11 0.54
N ASP A 81 0.28 4.00 0.80
CA ASP A 81 -0.81 3.50 -0.06
C ASP A 81 -1.95 4.52 -0.14
N MET A 82 -2.21 5.20 0.97
CA MET A 82 -3.17 6.29 1.01
C MET A 82 -2.75 7.44 0.08
N ALA A 83 -1.48 7.87 0.14
CA ALA A 83 -0.98 8.94 -0.72
C ALA A 83 -1.08 8.62 -2.22
N TYR A 84 -0.75 7.39 -2.62
CA TYR A 84 -0.91 6.94 -4.01
C TYR A 84 -2.38 6.85 -4.43
N THR A 85 -3.26 6.38 -3.54
CA THR A 85 -4.72 6.36 -3.79
C THR A 85 -5.26 7.77 -4.01
N PHE A 86 -4.93 8.71 -3.13
CA PHE A 86 -5.39 10.09 -3.25
C PHE A 86 -4.87 10.76 -4.52
N SER A 87 -3.62 10.48 -4.89
CA SER A 87 -3.04 11.02 -6.13
C SER A 87 -3.75 10.45 -7.36
N ALA A 88 -4.05 9.15 -7.38
CA ALA A 88 -4.84 8.54 -8.45
C ALA A 88 -6.25 9.17 -8.55
N LEU A 89 -6.89 9.51 -7.42
CA LEU A 89 -8.17 10.23 -7.42
C LEU A 89 -8.05 11.65 -7.97
N VAL A 90 -6.98 12.37 -7.61
CA VAL A 90 -6.72 13.73 -8.12
C VAL A 90 -6.52 13.71 -9.65
N LEU A 91 -5.72 12.76 -10.17
CA LEU A 91 -5.51 12.60 -11.62
C LEU A 91 -6.85 12.33 -12.35
N ALA A 92 -7.67 11.40 -11.84
CA ALA A 92 -8.98 11.12 -12.40
C ALA A 92 -9.86 12.38 -12.42
N LEU A 93 -9.87 13.16 -11.34
CA LEU A 93 -10.68 14.36 -11.25
C LEU A 93 -10.22 15.44 -12.24
N VAL A 94 -8.91 15.73 -12.28
CA VAL A 94 -8.31 16.68 -13.22
C VAL A 94 -8.67 16.29 -14.65
N ASN A 95 -8.53 15.02 -14.99
CA ASN A 95 -8.75 14.51 -16.33
C ASN A 95 -10.22 14.32 -16.72
N ALA A 96 -11.14 14.22 -15.77
CA ALA A 96 -12.56 14.08 -16.04
C ALA A 96 -13.31 15.41 -16.27
N LEU A 97 -12.78 16.54 -15.81
CA LEU A 97 -13.46 17.84 -15.95
C LEU A 97 -13.71 18.26 -17.41
N PRO A 98 -14.92 18.70 -17.78
CA PRO A 98 -15.22 19.20 -19.13
C PRO A 98 -14.58 20.58 -19.39
N GLU A 99 -14.39 20.92 -20.66
CA GLU A 99 -13.97 22.26 -21.15
C GLU A 99 -12.65 22.83 -20.60
N LYS A 100 -11.76 22.00 -20.06
CA LYS A 100 -10.41 22.42 -19.66
C LYS A 100 -9.44 22.52 -20.84
N HIS A 101 -8.45 23.39 -20.72
CA HIS A 101 -7.29 23.39 -21.61
C HIS A 101 -6.44 22.13 -21.39
N VAL A 102 -6.17 21.38 -22.46
CA VAL A 102 -5.35 20.15 -22.41
C VAL A 102 -3.97 20.41 -21.79
N LEU A 103 -3.36 21.55 -22.13
CA LEU A 103 -2.06 21.94 -21.58
C LEU A 103 -2.10 22.10 -20.05
N LEU A 104 -3.19 22.66 -19.50
CA LEU A 104 -3.36 22.82 -18.06
C LEU A 104 -3.48 21.44 -17.36
N ALA A 105 -4.23 20.51 -17.96
CA ALA A 105 -4.36 19.14 -17.44
C ALA A 105 -2.98 18.44 -17.38
N VAL A 106 -2.23 18.52 -18.47
CA VAL A 106 -0.87 17.94 -18.55
C VAL A 106 0.06 18.54 -17.50
N VAL A 107 0.02 19.85 -17.30
CA VAL A 107 0.84 20.53 -16.27
C VAL A 107 0.44 20.07 -14.86
N LEU A 108 -0.86 19.99 -14.56
CA LEU A 108 -1.35 19.54 -13.25
C LEU A 108 -0.95 18.09 -12.97
N ASP A 109 -1.13 17.19 -13.94
CA ASP A 109 -0.73 15.80 -13.83
C ASP A 109 0.78 15.67 -13.60
N ALA A 110 1.58 16.42 -14.37
CA ALA A 110 3.03 16.46 -14.22
C ALA A 110 3.44 16.96 -12.83
N VAL A 111 2.78 17.98 -12.29
CA VAL A 111 3.05 18.51 -10.94
C VAL A 111 2.72 17.47 -9.86
N VAL A 112 1.58 16.79 -9.95
CA VAL A 112 1.20 15.74 -9.00
C VAL A 112 2.21 14.59 -9.03
N LEU A 113 2.58 14.12 -10.22
CA LEU A 113 3.56 13.04 -10.40
C LEU A 113 4.96 13.46 -9.91
N ALA A 114 5.38 14.68 -10.20
CA ALA A 114 6.67 15.22 -9.76
C ALA A 114 6.72 15.39 -8.23
N ALA A 115 5.65 15.87 -7.61
CA ALA A 115 5.56 16.00 -6.16
C ALA A 115 5.69 14.64 -5.46
N LEU A 116 4.98 13.61 -5.94
CA LEU A 116 5.14 12.25 -5.43
C LEU A 116 6.55 11.72 -5.66
N TRP A 117 7.13 11.96 -6.83
CA TRP A 117 8.48 11.52 -7.15
C TRP A 117 9.53 12.16 -6.23
N LEU A 118 9.38 13.45 -5.89
CA LEU A 118 10.29 14.19 -5.03
C LEU A 118 10.14 13.82 -3.55
N VAL A 119 8.91 13.67 -3.07
CA VAL A 119 8.63 13.35 -1.66
C VAL A 119 8.92 11.89 -1.34
N ASP A 120 8.76 10.99 -2.31
CA ASP A 120 9.03 9.56 -2.14
C ASP A 120 10.54 9.24 -2.28
N ASP A 121 11.37 9.91 -1.49
CA ASP A 121 12.79 9.58 -1.29
C ASP A 121 12.91 8.35 -0.37
N SER A 122 12.67 7.17 -0.95
CA SER A 122 12.58 5.90 -0.22
C SER A 122 13.93 5.22 0.01
N GLY A 123 15.06 5.92 -0.14
CA GLY A 123 16.40 5.33 -0.06
C GLY A 123 16.90 5.02 1.34
N SER A 124 16.30 5.58 2.40
CA SER A 124 16.96 5.59 3.73
C SER A 124 16.09 5.15 4.91
N ARG A 125 15.07 4.31 4.71
CA ARG A 125 14.35 3.72 5.85
C ARG A 125 14.46 2.20 5.85
N PRO A 126 15.17 1.62 6.84
CA PRO A 126 15.23 0.17 7.04
C PRO A 126 13.82 -0.42 7.06
N GLN A 127 13.64 -1.55 6.37
CA GLN A 127 12.38 -2.30 6.41
C GLN A 127 12.08 -2.65 7.86
N THR A 128 11.10 -1.95 8.39
CA THR A 128 10.73 -2.03 9.78
C THR A 128 9.45 -2.85 9.87
N ARG A 129 9.53 -4.09 10.37
CA ARG A 129 8.34 -4.93 10.59
C ARG A 129 7.81 -4.73 12.01
N VAL A 130 6.48 -4.62 12.10
CA VAL A 130 5.76 -4.64 13.37
C VAL A 130 5.32 -6.09 13.62
N LEU A 131 5.86 -6.70 14.66
CA LEU A 131 5.50 -8.03 15.14
C LEU A 131 4.56 -7.86 16.33
N ARG A 132 3.34 -8.40 16.24
CA ARG A 132 2.45 -8.48 17.40
C ARG A 132 2.81 -9.73 18.18
N MET A 133 3.13 -9.56 19.45
CA MET A 133 3.55 -10.62 20.35
C MET A 133 2.71 -10.56 21.62
N THR A 134 2.24 -11.72 22.09
CA THR A 134 1.57 -11.84 23.39
C THR A 134 2.60 -12.32 24.40
N LEU A 135 2.81 -11.53 25.45
CA LEU A 135 3.62 -11.89 26.60
C LEU A 135 2.71 -12.49 27.66
N ASP A 136 3.14 -13.59 28.28
CA ASP A 136 2.42 -14.26 29.38
C ASP A 136 2.71 -13.60 30.74
N CYS A 137 2.94 -12.29 30.74
CA CYS A 137 3.15 -11.48 31.95
C CYS A 137 2.39 -10.16 31.80
N ALA A 138 1.63 -9.75 32.82
CA ALA A 138 1.01 -8.42 32.88
C ALA A 138 2.06 -7.40 33.33
N VAL A 139 2.70 -6.74 32.36
CA VAL A 139 3.78 -5.78 32.63
C VAL A 139 3.36 -4.41 32.10
N THR A 140 3.31 -3.43 32.99
CA THR A 140 2.88 -2.06 32.68
C THR A 140 4.06 -1.09 32.50
N ALA A 141 5.24 -1.43 33.02
CA ALA A 141 6.44 -0.61 32.92
C ALA A 141 7.14 -0.80 31.56
N THR A 142 7.38 0.30 30.84
CA THR A 142 7.97 0.30 29.49
C THR A 142 9.33 -0.39 29.42
N GLU A 143 10.16 -0.23 30.46
CA GLU A 143 11.49 -0.84 30.53
C GLU A 143 11.45 -2.36 30.72
N ASP A 144 10.51 -2.84 31.52
CA ASP A 144 10.34 -4.28 31.79
C ASP A 144 9.77 -4.99 30.56
N VAL A 145 8.84 -4.35 29.84
CA VAL A 145 8.34 -4.84 28.55
C VAL A 145 9.47 -4.89 27.51
N ARG A 146 10.32 -3.87 27.42
CA ARG A 146 11.45 -3.83 26.48
C ARG A 146 12.44 -4.96 26.76
N ARG A 147 12.75 -5.24 28.03
CA ARG A 147 13.66 -6.33 28.44
C ARG A 147 13.10 -7.71 28.10
N GLU A 148 11.85 -7.97 28.44
CA GLU A 148 11.22 -9.27 28.15
C GLU A 148 11.11 -9.50 26.63
N VAL A 149 10.75 -8.46 25.87
CA VAL A 149 10.75 -8.51 24.40
C VAL A 149 12.16 -8.77 23.86
N ALA A 150 13.20 -8.09 24.37
CA ALA A 150 14.57 -8.30 23.92
C ALA A 150 15.08 -9.72 24.24
N GLN A 151 14.71 -10.27 25.41
CA GLN A 151 15.07 -11.64 25.81
C GLN A 151 14.42 -12.68 24.90
N ARG A 152 13.14 -12.52 24.55
CA ARG A 152 12.44 -13.47 23.68
C ARG A 152 12.74 -13.30 22.19
N LEU A 153 13.02 -12.07 21.74
CA LEU A 153 13.36 -11.78 20.34
C LEU A 153 14.86 -11.98 20.04
N GLY A 154 15.72 -12.05 21.07
CA GLY A 154 17.17 -12.19 20.94
C GLY A 154 17.87 -10.97 20.32
N ARG A 155 17.17 -9.84 20.15
CA ARG A 155 17.69 -8.57 19.60
C ARG A 155 17.01 -7.38 20.28
N GLU A 156 17.68 -6.22 20.30
CA GLU A 156 17.07 -4.99 20.80
C GLU A 156 16.00 -4.48 19.83
N PRO A 157 14.75 -4.28 20.30
CA PRO A 157 13.69 -3.73 19.47
C PRO A 157 13.87 -2.22 19.24
N ILE A 158 13.54 -1.75 18.03
CA ILE A 158 13.61 -0.34 17.64
C ILE A 158 12.55 0.47 18.39
N ALA A 159 11.36 -0.09 18.52
CA ALA A 159 10.29 0.47 19.34
C ALA A 159 9.37 -0.64 19.85
N VAL A 160 8.80 -0.47 21.03
CA VAL A 160 7.80 -1.38 21.60
C VAL A 160 6.60 -0.55 22.04
N VAL A 161 5.41 -0.93 21.59
CA VAL A 161 4.15 -0.29 21.97
C VAL A 161 3.28 -1.34 22.63
N VAL A 162 2.82 -1.07 23.86
CA VAL A 162 1.85 -1.92 24.55
C VAL A 162 0.46 -1.63 23.98
N GLU A 163 -0.15 -2.62 23.36
CA GLU A 163 -1.47 -2.48 22.73
C GLU A 163 -2.60 -2.84 23.71
N GLN A 164 -2.39 -3.86 24.55
CA GLN A 164 -3.39 -4.32 25.51
C GLN A 164 -2.72 -5.00 26.70
N VAL A 165 -3.19 -4.72 27.91
CA VAL A 165 -2.82 -5.46 29.13
C VAL A 165 -4.08 -6.12 29.68
N ASP A 166 -4.08 -7.45 29.77
CA ASP A 166 -5.11 -8.24 30.42
C ASP A 166 -4.61 -8.68 31.80
N PHE A 167 -5.06 -7.97 32.84
CA PHE A 167 -4.71 -8.26 34.23
C PHE A 167 -5.40 -9.53 34.78
N VAL A 168 -6.45 -10.02 34.12
CA VAL A 168 -7.16 -11.23 34.56
C VAL A 168 -6.44 -12.48 34.08
N ARG A 169 -5.91 -12.44 32.84
CA ARG A 169 -5.13 -13.53 32.24
C ARG A 169 -3.63 -13.38 32.41
N GLU A 170 -3.19 -12.31 33.06
CA GLU A 170 -1.78 -11.92 33.18
C GLU A 170 -1.06 -11.85 31.83
N THR A 171 -1.74 -11.40 30.78
CA THR A 171 -1.15 -11.30 29.43
C THR A 171 -1.00 -9.86 28.96
N THR A 172 0.06 -9.58 28.20
CA THR A 172 0.28 -8.27 27.57
C THR A 172 0.49 -8.45 26.07
N VAL A 173 -0.35 -7.81 25.26
CA VAL A 173 -0.17 -7.75 23.80
C VAL A 173 0.68 -6.54 23.46
N VAL A 174 1.82 -6.78 22.81
CA VAL A 174 2.75 -5.73 22.38
C VAL A 174 2.95 -5.76 20.88
N ALA A 175 3.08 -4.56 20.30
CA ALA A 175 3.56 -4.35 18.94
C ALA A 175 5.05 -4.01 19.00
N VAL A 176 5.88 -4.92 18.52
CA VAL A 176 7.35 -4.80 18.51
C VAL A 176 7.82 -4.44 17.12
N ARG A 177 8.49 -3.30 17.02
CA ARG A 177 9.08 -2.80 15.81
C ARG A 177 10.54 -3.25 15.72
N HIS A 178 10.90 -4.05 14.72
CA HIS A 178 12.27 -4.54 14.52
C HIS A 178 12.74 -4.37 13.07
N GLU A 179 14.05 -4.25 12.90
CA GLU A 179 14.71 -4.25 11.59
C GLU A 179 14.72 -5.68 11.03
N VAL A 180 14.25 -5.82 9.80
CA VAL A 180 14.30 -7.10 9.08
C VAL A 180 15.66 -7.22 8.43
N GLU A 181 16.49 -8.13 8.94
CA GLU A 181 17.58 -8.69 8.14
C GLU A 181 16.92 -9.42 6.96
N ALA A 182 17.36 -9.14 5.73
CA ALA A 182 16.81 -9.69 4.48
C ALA A 182 16.90 -11.24 4.35
N ALA A 183 17.22 -11.96 5.42
CA ALA A 183 17.43 -13.40 5.48
C ALA A 183 16.18 -14.24 5.79
N TRP A 184 14.97 -13.64 5.77
CA TRP A 184 13.73 -14.42 5.69
C TRP A 184 13.31 -14.62 4.24
N THR A 185 14.25 -15.03 3.38
CA THR A 185 13.92 -15.80 2.17
C THR A 185 13.17 -17.03 2.61
N SER A 186 12.06 -17.27 1.93
CA SER A 186 10.95 -18.04 2.46
C SER A 186 11.37 -19.47 2.81
N TRP A 187 10.83 -19.99 3.90
CA TRP A 187 10.80 -21.44 4.15
C TRP A 187 10.13 -22.21 2.99
N ALA A 188 9.40 -21.51 2.12
CA ALA A 188 8.88 -22.04 0.86
C ALA A 188 9.96 -22.21 -0.24
N ASP A 189 10.95 -21.31 -0.33
CA ASP A 189 12.08 -21.41 -1.28
C ASP A 189 13.09 -22.47 -0.84
N ALA A 190 13.34 -22.57 0.48
CA ALA A 190 14.19 -23.63 1.04
C ALA A 190 13.57 -25.03 0.89
N ALA A 191 12.24 -25.14 1.03
CA ALA A 191 11.51 -26.38 0.77
C ALA A 191 11.46 -26.74 -0.73
N ALA A 192 11.34 -25.73 -1.61
CA ALA A 192 11.41 -25.93 -3.06
C ALA A 192 12.83 -26.37 -3.53
N ALA A 193 13.89 -25.76 -2.99
CA ALA A 193 15.27 -26.15 -3.27
C ALA A 193 15.62 -27.56 -2.75
N ALA A 194 15.01 -27.99 -1.64
CA ALA A 194 15.17 -29.36 -1.13
C ALA A 194 14.45 -30.41 -2.00
N SER A 195 13.39 -30.03 -2.72
CA SER A 195 12.64 -30.94 -3.61
C SER A 195 13.27 -31.12 -4.99
N ASP A 196 14.19 -30.24 -5.40
CA ASP A 196 14.88 -30.29 -6.71
C ASP A 196 16.25 -30.99 -6.62
N GLY A 197 16.61 -31.51 -5.44
CA GLY A 197 17.78 -32.34 -5.18
C GLY A 197 17.62 -33.78 -5.70
N THR A 198 17.65 -33.90 -7.02
CA THR A 198 17.97 -35.07 -7.87
C THR A 198 18.15 -36.42 -7.15
N VAL A 199 17.14 -37.29 -7.26
CA VAL A 199 17.30 -38.74 -7.10
C VAL A 199 18.20 -39.24 -8.22
N GLN A 200 19.41 -39.65 -7.86
CA GLN A 200 20.34 -40.35 -8.74
C GLN A 200 19.93 -41.83 -8.79
N PRO A 201 19.59 -42.42 -9.95
CA PRO A 201 19.25 -43.83 -10.00
C PRO A 201 20.53 -44.67 -9.80
N ALA A 202 20.60 -45.36 -8.67
CA ALA A 202 21.59 -46.41 -8.45
C ALA A 202 21.28 -47.57 -9.40
N GLY A 203 22.29 -48.00 -10.16
CA GLY A 203 22.20 -49.08 -11.14
C GLY A 203 21.78 -50.41 -10.52
N GLU A 204 20.85 -51.07 -11.20
CA GLU A 204 20.44 -52.45 -10.98
C GLU A 204 21.60 -53.40 -11.31
N VAL A 205 22.07 -54.16 -10.31
CA VAL A 205 23.03 -55.25 -10.46
C VAL A 205 22.26 -56.56 -10.59
N ALA A 206 22.51 -57.27 -11.68
CA ALA A 206 21.96 -58.59 -12.00
C ALA A 206 22.40 -59.69 -11.00
N PRO A 207 21.61 -60.78 -10.91
CA PRO A 207 22.14 -62.13 -10.73
C PRO A 207 22.12 -62.93 -12.04
#